data_AF-A0A8T2Q718-F1
#
_entry.id   AF-A0A8T2Q718-F1
#
_cell.length_a   1.000
_cell.length_b   1.000
_cell.length_c   1.000
_cell.angle_alpha   90.00
_cell.angle_beta   90.00
_cell.angle_gamma   90.00
#
_symmetry.space_group_name_H-M   'P 1'
#
loop_
_entity.id
_entity.type
_entity.pdbx_description
1 polymer ?
#
loop_
_entity_poly.entity_id
_entity_poly.type
_entity_poly.pdbx_seq_one_letter_code
_entity_poly.pdbx_strand_id
1 'polypeptide(L)'
;MPLSGRAVALGGVGLDQGVGGPPKRAVLVQELLQTVGEKCFTKCITKPSTSMSGSESSCVSRCVDRYMEAMGIISRTVINSVPR
;
A
#
# COMPACT_ATOMS: atom_id res chain seq x y z
N MET A 1 10.01 -13.82 -62.26
CA MET A 1 9.63 -12.71 -61.36
C MET A 1 10.11 -13.05 -59.95
N PRO A 2 10.64 -12.08 -59.18
CA PRO A 2 11.80 -12.24 -58.30
C PRO A 2 11.51 -12.34 -56.79
N LEU A 3 12.62 -12.46 -56.05
CA LEU A 3 12.93 -12.65 -54.64
C LEU A 3 12.39 -11.58 -53.66
N SER A 4 12.05 -11.97 -52.42
CA SER A 4 12.49 -11.35 -51.14
C SER A 4 11.51 -11.61 -49.99
N GLY A 5 11.86 -12.51 -49.09
CA GLY A 5 11.33 -12.52 -47.72
C GLY A 5 12.48 -12.33 -46.73
N ARG A 6 13.02 -11.10 -46.66
CA ARG A 6 14.12 -10.75 -45.75
C ARG A 6 13.63 -10.56 -44.31
N ALA A 7 14.60 -10.75 -43.42
CA ALA A 7 14.83 -10.06 -42.14
C ALA A 7 14.22 -10.67 -40.87
N VAL A 8 15.09 -11.43 -40.18
CA VAL A 8 15.22 -11.46 -38.73
C VAL A 8 15.20 -10.04 -38.15
N ALA A 9 14.27 -9.77 -37.23
CA ALA A 9 14.36 -8.65 -36.32
C ALA A 9 14.64 -9.19 -34.91
N LEU A 10 15.92 -9.22 -34.55
CA LEU A 10 16.36 -9.10 -33.16
C LEU A 10 16.07 -7.65 -32.75
N GLY A 11 14.96 -7.44 -32.03
CA GLY A 11 14.58 -6.14 -31.47
C GLY A 11 14.38 -6.29 -29.97
N GLY A 12 15.30 -5.72 -29.20
CA GLY A 12 15.49 -6.00 -27.78
C GLY A 12 14.29 -5.69 -26.88
N VAL A 13 14.10 -6.54 -25.88
CA VAL A 13 13.41 -6.19 -24.64
C VAL A 13 14.28 -5.18 -23.87
N GLY A 14 14.26 -3.94 -24.35
CA GLY A 14 14.71 -2.78 -23.59
C GLY A 14 13.60 -2.35 -22.64
N LEU A 15 13.45 -3.05 -21.52
CA LEU A 15 12.90 -2.50 -20.30
C LEU A 15 13.83 -2.96 -19.18
N ASP A 16 14.83 -2.13 -18.96
CA ASP A 16 15.48 -1.93 -17.68
C ASP A 16 14.43 -1.72 -16.59
N GLN A 17 13.85 -2.81 -16.06
CA GLN A 17 13.38 -2.77 -14.68
C GLN A 17 14.62 -2.75 -13.80
N GLY A 18 15.25 -1.58 -13.74
CA GLY A 18 16.02 -1.20 -12.58
C GLY A 18 15.15 -1.51 -11.37
N VAL A 19 15.64 -2.41 -10.51
CA VAL A 19 15.23 -2.50 -9.11
C VAL A 19 15.65 -1.16 -8.45
N GLY A 20 14.94 -0.11 -8.83
CA GLY A 20 14.85 1.11 -8.06
C GLY A 20 14.00 0.75 -6.88
N GLY A 21 14.65 0.43 -5.76
CA GLY A 21 13.95 0.28 -4.48
C GLY A 21 13.03 1.49 -4.25
N PRO A 22 11.90 1.30 -3.57
CA PRO A 22 10.93 2.36 -3.36
C PRO A 22 11.62 3.60 -2.77
N PRO A 23 11.31 4.83 -3.23
CA PRO A 23 11.80 6.03 -2.57
C PRO A 23 11.46 5.94 -1.07
N LYS A 24 12.33 6.42 -0.17
CA LYS A 24 12.15 6.28 1.30
C LYS A 24 10.76 6.70 1.82
N ARG A 25 10.03 7.54 1.07
CA ARG A 25 8.63 7.91 1.33
C ARG A 25 7.62 6.78 1.14
N ALA A 26 7.82 5.90 0.15
CA ALA A 26 6.92 4.78 -0.12
C ALA A 26 6.98 3.70 0.96
N VAL A 27 8.14 3.49 1.61
CA VAL A 27 8.28 2.53 2.71
C VAL A 27 7.43 2.93 3.93
N LEU A 28 7.45 4.20 4.32
CA LEU A 28 6.64 4.72 5.43
C LEU A 28 5.13 4.54 5.16
N VAL A 29 4.69 4.81 3.93
CA VAL A 29 3.29 4.63 3.54
C VAL A 29 2.92 3.15 3.54
N GLN A 30 3.80 2.28 3.03
CA GLN A 30 3.57 0.84 3.00
C GLN A 30 3.47 0.25 4.41
N GLU A 31 4.36 0.65 5.32
CA GLU A 31 4.36 0.22 6.72
C GLU A 31 3.10 0.71 7.46
N LEU A 32 2.68 1.94 7.19
CA LEU A 32 1.41 2.47 7.71
C LEU A 32 0.20 1.69 7.19
N LEU A 33 0.15 1.40 5.89
CA LEU A 33 -0.92 0.64 5.27
C LEU A 33 -0.98 -0.79 5.81
N GLN A 34 0.17 -1.44 6.00
CA GLN A 34 0.25 -2.75 6.63
C GLN A 34 -0.28 -2.70 8.06
N THR A 35 0.20 -1.76 8.86
CA THR A 35 -0.19 -1.62 10.27
C THR A 35 -1.69 -1.33 10.41
N VAL A 36 -2.21 -0.34 9.67
CA VAL A 36 -3.64 0.01 9.76
C VAL A 36 -4.52 -1.12 9.20
N GLY A 37 -4.05 -1.80 8.15
CA GLY A 37 -4.70 -2.96 7.57
C GLY A 37 -4.86 -4.08 8.60
N GLU A 38 -3.78 -4.47 9.28
CA GLU A 38 -3.81 -5.51 10.31
C GLU A 38 -4.74 -5.15 11.48
N LYS A 39 -4.66 -3.91 11.98
CA LYS A 39 -5.49 -3.46 13.11
C LYS A 39 -6.98 -3.41 12.74
N CYS A 40 -7.30 -2.82 11.60
CA CYS A 40 -8.69 -2.68 11.16
C CYS A 40 -9.29 -4.01 10.70
N PHE A 41 -8.50 -4.89 10.08
CA PHE A 41 -8.95 -6.25 9.75
C PHE A 41 -9.33 -7.02 11.02
N THR A 42 -8.42 -7.05 12.01
CA THR A 42 -8.65 -7.75 13.29
C THR A 42 -9.87 -7.22 14.04
N LYS A 43 -10.17 -5.92 13.93
CA LYS A 43 -11.34 -5.32 14.60
C LYS A 43 -12.65 -5.47 13.85
N CYS A 44 -12.63 -5.37 12.53
CA CYS A 44 -13.85 -5.30 11.75
C CYS A 44 -14.27 -6.63 11.12
N ILE A 45 -13.33 -7.53 10.81
CA ILE A 45 -13.61 -8.79 10.14
C ILE A 45 -13.72 -9.90 11.17
N THR A 46 -14.96 -10.29 11.49
CA THR A 46 -15.25 -11.33 12.50
C THR A 46 -15.45 -12.71 11.88
N LYS A 47 -15.80 -12.77 10.59
CA LYS A 47 -15.89 -13.98 9.80
C LYS A 47 -15.21 -13.75 8.45
N PRO A 48 -13.95 -14.20 8.27
CA PRO A 48 -13.24 -13.98 7.02
C PRO A 48 -13.98 -14.67 5.87
N SER A 49 -14.14 -13.94 4.78
CA SER A 49 -14.84 -14.37 3.58
C SER A 49 -14.15 -13.76 2.36
N THR A 50 -14.45 -14.23 1.15
CA THR A 50 -13.91 -13.67 -0.09
C THR A 50 -14.50 -12.30 -0.44
N SER A 51 -15.54 -11.88 0.27
CA SER A 51 -16.17 -10.57 0.17
C SER A 51 -16.39 -9.96 1.56
N MET A 52 -16.52 -8.64 1.59
CA MET A 52 -16.88 -7.92 2.82
C MET A 52 -18.37 -7.60 2.79
N SER A 53 -19.05 -7.83 3.91
CA SER A 53 -20.40 -7.34 4.12
C SER A 53 -20.44 -5.81 4.20
N GLY A 54 -21.62 -5.20 3.99
CA GLY A 54 -21.78 -3.74 4.13
C GLY A 54 -21.45 -3.20 5.53
N SER A 55 -21.65 -4.02 6.57
CA SER A 55 -21.24 -3.70 7.94
C SER A 55 -19.73 -3.72 8.12
N GLU A 56 -19.03 -4.69 7.52
CA GLU A 56 -17.58 -4.80 7.58
C GLU A 56 -16.90 -3.64 6.83
N SER A 57 -17.40 -3.29 5.64
CA SER A 57 -16.87 -2.14 4.89
C SER A 57 -17.08 -0.82 5.63
N SER A 58 -18.27 -0.62 6.21
CA SER A 58 -18.56 0.55 7.04
C SER A 58 -17.68 0.60 8.30
N CYS A 59 -17.43 -0.55 8.93
CA CYS A 59 -16.53 -0.64 10.07
C CYS A 59 -15.10 -0.27 9.68
N VAL A 60 -14.57 -0.84 8.59
CA VAL A 60 -13.19 -0.58 8.15
C VAL A 60 -13.00 0.89 7.81
N SER A 61 -13.95 1.53 7.10
CA SER A 61 -13.89 2.97 6.82
C SER A 61 -13.76 3.78 8.11
N ARG A 62 -14.63 3.54 9.09
CA ARG A 62 -14.60 4.23 10.38
C ARG A 62 -13.32 3.91 11.17
N CYS A 63 -12.83 2.68 11.10
CA CYS A 63 -11.64 2.26 11.80
C CYS A 63 -10.41 3.03 11.31
N VAL A 64 -10.24 3.16 9.98
CA VAL A 64 -9.12 3.90 9.40
C VAL A 64 -9.17 5.37 9.81
N ASP A 65 -10.35 6.01 9.70
CA ASP A 65 -10.53 7.41 10.12
C ASP A 65 -10.11 7.63 11.58
N ARG A 66 -10.57 6.75 12.48
CA ARG A 66 -10.27 6.84 13.91
C ARG A 66 -8.82 6.51 14.24
N TYR A 67 -8.21 5.56 13.54
CA TYR A 67 -6.80 5.23 13.70
C TYR A 67 -5.92 6.44 13.34
N MET A 68 -6.20 7.08 12.21
CA MET A 68 -5.44 8.25 11.76
C MET A 68 -5.63 9.45 12.70
N GLU A 69 -6.85 9.67 13.18
CA GLU A 69 -7.15 10.69 14.19
C GLU A 69 -6.34 10.47 15.47
N ALA A 70 -6.36 9.25 16.00
CA ALA A 70 -5.61 8.87 17.19
C ALA A 70 -4.11 9.03 17.00
N MET A 71 -3.56 8.57 15.87
CA MET A 71 -2.13 8.73 15.54
C MET A 71 -1.72 10.21 15.46
N GLY A 72 -2.61 11.09 14.97
CA GLY A 72 -2.37 12.53 14.98
C GLY A 72 -2.26 13.10 16.39
N ILE A 73 -3.13 12.67 17.31
CA ILE A 73 -3.09 13.09 18.73
C ILE A 73 -1.82 12.57 19.42
N ILE A 74 -1.52 11.29 19.25
CA ILE A 74 -0.33 10.65 19.82
C ILE A 74 0.94 11.34 19.32
N SER A 75 1.06 11.57 18.01
CA SER A 75 2.23 12.20 17.41
C SER A 75 2.51 13.58 18.03
N ARG A 76 1.48 14.43 18.18
CA ARG A 76 1.61 15.74 18.83
C ARG A 76 2.03 15.62 20.29
N THR A 77 1.43 14.69 21.03
CA THR A 77 1.69 14.50 22.46
C THR A 77 3.11 14.00 22.69
N VAL A 78 3.55 13.01 21.91
CA VAL A 78 4.90 12.42 22.00
C VAL A 78 5.95 13.48 21.66
N ILE A 79 5.80 14.22 20.55
CA ILE A 79 6.76 15.26 20.16
C ILE A 79 6.90 16.34 21.24
N ASN A 80 5.79 16.72 21.88
CA ASN A 80 5.78 17.74 22.92
C ASN A 80 6.31 17.25 24.29
N SER A 81 6.37 15.93 24.51
CA SER A 81 6.78 15.35 25.80
C SER A 81 8.24 14.89 25.84
N VAL A 82 8.98 14.92 24.72
CA VAL A 82 10.42 14.69 24.71
C VAL A 82 11.14 15.91 25.31
N PRO A 83 11.76 15.80 26.50
CA PRO A 83 12.57 16.89 27.04
C PRO A 83 13.75 17.14 26.09
N ARG A 84 13.98 18.41 25.74
CA ARG A 84 15.15 18.83 24.94
C ARG A 84 16.42 18.85 25.76
#